data_AF-A0A7W0WY04-F1
#
_entry.id   AF-A0A7W0WY04-F1
#
_cell.length_a   1.000
_cell.length_b   1.000
_cell.length_c   1.000
_cell.angle_alpha   90.00
_cell.angle_beta   90.00
_cell.angle_gamma   90.00
#
_symmetry.space_group_name_H-M   'P 1'
#
loop_
_entity.id
_entity.type
_entity.pdbx_description
1 polymer ?
#
loop_
_entity_poly.entity_id
_entity_poly.type
_entity_poly.pdbx_seq_one_letter_code
_entity_poly.pdbx_strand_id
1 'polypeptide(L)'
;TVRGRPVDAIVRLVLGPKLEAPGSTPGAGIEERELRTEADGSFQVERLAVGEWRAEVSAPGHVTEKFAVTIPHRGELRGVRVDLVPVRERVFQLYRRAAEPVLPEAKLWGIWSPRQIVDHVRTKKQSPALADLTDFVEEVYFSPRIAAETILPGASERVDRAVRERLRMPQ
;
A
#
# COMPACT_ATOMS: atom_id res chain seq x y z
N THR A 1 -18.96 -13.16 -2.29
CA THR A 1 -18.24 -13.92 -1.24
C THR A 1 -16.98 -13.17 -0.89
N VAL A 2 -16.89 -12.60 0.31
CA VAL A 2 -15.85 -11.62 0.70
C VAL A 2 -14.89 -12.27 1.68
N ARG A 3 -13.59 -12.33 1.32
CA ARG A 3 -12.48 -12.73 2.20
C ARG A 3 -11.42 -11.63 2.20
N GLY A 4 -10.95 -11.27 3.40
CA GLY A 4 -9.95 -10.24 3.70
C GLY A 4 -10.49 -9.20 4.70
N ARG A 5 -9.91 -9.11 5.90
CA ARG A 5 -10.26 -8.15 6.97
C ARG A 5 -8.98 -7.54 7.53
N PRO A 6 -8.66 -6.27 7.29
CA PRO A 6 -7.74 -5.57 8.17
C PRO A 6 -8.46 -5.39 9.52
N VAL A 7 -7.86 -5.94 10.58
CA VAL A 7 -8.34 -5.76 11.97
C VAL A 7 -7.55 -4.58 12.55
N ASP A 8 -8.21 -3.74 13.37
CA ASP A 8 -7.63 -2.53 13.97
C ASP A 8 -7.21 -1.44 12.96
N ALA A 9 -8.04 -1.21 11.94
CA ALA A 9 -7.85 -0.12 10.99
C ALA A 9 -8.45 1.20 11.51
N ILE A 10 -7.80 2.32 11.19
CA ILE A 10 -8.28 3.67 11.38
C ILE A 10 -8.81 4.18 10.04
N VAL A 11 -10.07 4.61 10.03
CA VAL A 11 -10.71 5.28 8.90
C VAL A 11 -10.79 6.77 9.23
N ARG A 12 -10.18 7.59 8.39
CA ARG A 12 -10.26 9.05 8.45
C ARG A 12 -10.94 9.57 7.19
N LEU A 13 -11.91 10.46 7.37
CA LEU A 13 -12.68 11.08 6.31
C LEU A 13 -12.55 12.59 6.46
N VAL A 14 -12.16 13.27 5.39
CA VAL A 14 -12.07 14.73 5.33
C VAL A 14 -12.95 15.23 4.20
N LEU A 15 -13.90 16.10 4.50
CA LEU A 15 -14.72 16.74 3.48
C LEU A 15 -13.82 17.60 2.59
N GLY A 16 -13.82 17.29 1.29
CA GLY A 16 -13.05 18.04 0.32
C GLY A 16 -13.56 19.49 0.21
N PRO A 17 -12.71 20.44 -0.24
CA PRO A 17 -13.20 21.78 -0.54
C PRO A 17 -14.34 21.65 -1.55
N LYS A 18 -15.49 22.26 -1.25
CA LYS A 18 -16.58 22.39 -2.20
C LYS A 18 -15.99 23.05 -3.44
N LEU A 19 -16.10 22.43 -4.62
CA LEU A 19 -15.84 23.15 -5.88
C LEU A 19 -16.81 24.33 -5.89
N GLU A 20 -16.31 25.52 -5.51
CA GLU A 20 -17.14 26.69 -5.33
C GLU A 20 -17.67 27.14 -6.69
N ALA A 21 -18.98 27.23 -6.83
CA ALA A 21 -19.58 28.01 -7.91
C ALA A 21 -19.17 29.48 -7.71
N PRO A 22 -18.80 30.21 -8.78
CA PRO A 22 -18.38 31.61 -8.67
C PRO A 22 -19.47 32.44 -7.98
N GLY A 23 -19.13 33.04 -6.83
CA GLY A 23 -20.04 33.86 -6.01
C GLY A 23 -20.39 33.30 -4.62
N SER A 24 -19.82 32.17 -4.20
CA SER A 24 -20.03 31.63 -2.85
C SER A 24 -19.09 32.29 -1.83
N THR A 25 -19.62 32.65 -0.65
CA THR A 25 -18.83 33.19 0.47
C THR A 25 -17.96 32.08 1.09
N PRO A 26 -16.66 32.31 1.33
CA PRO A 26 -15.78 31.29 1.89
C PRO A 26 -16.16 30.98 3.34
N GLY A 27 -16.73 29.80 3.56
CA GLY A 27 -17.21 29.36 4.87
C GLY A 27 -17.51 27.87 4.96
N ALA A 28 -16.94 27.04 4.08
CA ALA A 28 -17.05 25.59 4.22
C ALA A 28 -16.02 25.12 5.27
N GLY A 29 -16.48 24.96 6.51
CA GLY A 29 -15.67 24.35 7.57
C GLY A 29 -15.12 23.01 7.11
N ILE A 30 -13.85 22.75 7.41
CA ILE A 30 -13.24 21.44 7.18
C ILE A 30 -13.94 20.48 8.13
N GLU A 31 -14.77 19.59 7.59
CA GLU A 31 -15.38 18.52 8.36
C GLU A 31 -14.46 17.30 8.34
N GLU A 32 -14.02 16.85 9.51
CA GLU A 32 -13.22 15.64 9.69
C GLU A 32 -13.98 14.63 10.55
N ARG A 33 -13.86 13.35 10.18
CA ARG A 33 -14.33 12.20 10.96
C ARG A 33 -13.23 11.16 11.04
N GLU A 34 -12.94 10.71 12.25
CA GLU A 34 -12.05 9.58 12.50
C GLU A 34 -12.79 8.52 13.29
N LEU A 35 -12.60 7.26 12.91
CA LEU A 35 -13.16 6.10 13.59
C LEU A 35 -12.24 4.89 13.45
N ARG A 36 -12.44 3.92 14.33
CA ARG A 36 -11.79 2.60 14.24
C ARG A 36 -12.77 1.56 13.72
N THR A 37 -12.24 0.62 12.96
CA THR A 37 -13.01 -0.57 12.55
C THR A 37 -13.29 -1.47 13.74
N GLU A 38 -14.41 -2.18 13.70
CA GLU A 38 -14.75 -3.24 14.63
C GLU A 38 -13.81 -4.46 14.47
N ALA A 39 -13.93 -5.43 15.37
CA ALA A 39 -13.11 -6.65 15.37
C ALA A 39 -13.25 -7.49 14.09
N ASP A 40 -14.36 -7.34 13.37
CA ASP A 40 -14.62 -7.99 12.09
C ASP A 40 -14.22 -7.13 10.88
N GLY A 41 -13.57 -5.99 11.11
CA GLY A 41 -13.14 -5.04 10.08
C GLY A 41 -14.25 -4.14 9.54
N SER A 42 -15.48 -4.23 10.06
CA SER A 42 -16.58 -3.36 9.67
C SER A 42 -16.44 -1.96 10.28
N PHE A 43 -17.05 -0.96 9.65
CA PHE A 43 -17.14 0.39 10.18
C PHE A 43 -18.41 1.07 9.64
N GLN A 44 -18.96 2.00 10.41
CA GLN A 44 -20.14 2.77 10.03
C GLN A 44 -19.93 4.25 10.38
N VAL A 45 -20.24 5.12 9.43
CA VAL A 45 -20.21 6.57 9.62
C VAL A 45 -21.54 7.14 9.19
N GLU A 46 -22.19 7.84 10.10
CA GLU A 46 -23.51 8.42 9.88
C GLU A 46 -23.41 9.94 9.79
N ARG A 47 -24.44 10.55 9.18
CA ARG A 47 -24.62 12.01 9.14
C ARG A 47 -23.44 12.76 8.50
N LEU A 48 -22.83 12.16 7.47
CA LEU A 48 -21.86 12.85 6.63
C LEU A 48 -22.56 13.90 5.77
N ALA A 49 -21.98 15.11 5.71
CA ALA A 49 -22.45 16.12 4.78
C ALA A 49 -22.39 15.63 3.33
N VAL A 50 -23.37 16.05 2.54
CA VAL A 50 -23.42 15.78 1.10
C VAL A 50 -22.22 16.45 0.43
N GLY A 51 -21.50 15.70 -0.39
CA GLY A 51 -20.34 16.22 -1.10
C GLY A 51 -19.27 15.17 -1.35
N GLU A 52 -18.13 15.63 -1.85
CA GLU A 52 -16.95 14.81 -2.07
C GLU A 52 -16.08 14.78 -0.81
N TRP A 53 -15.79 13.58 -0.34
CA TRP A 53 -14.94 13.29 0.80
C TRP A 53 -13.66 12.63 0.34
N ARG A 54 -12.56 12.88 1.04
CA ARG A 54 -11.32 12.11 0.93
C ARG A 54 -11.24 11.16 2.11
N ALA A 55 -11.22 9.87 1.80
CA ALA A 55 -11.02 8.81 2.76
C ALA A 55 -9.54 8.42 2.81
N GLU A 56 -9.06 8.15 4.02
CA GLU A 56 -7.77 7.56 4.33
C GLU A 56 -7.99 6.39 5.28
N VAL A 57 -7.58 5.20 4.88
CA VAL A 57 -7.71 3.98 5.68
C VAL A 57 -6.32 3.43 5.94
N SER A 58 -5.95 3.37 7.22
CA SER A 58 -4.65 2.90 7.66
C SER A 58 -4.81 1.75 8.64
N ALA A 59 -3.91 0.77 8.59
CA ALA A 59 -3.88 -0.32 9.56
C ALA A 59 -2.42 -0.74 9.80
N PRO A 60 -2.06 -1.19 11.02
CA PRO A 60 -0.73 -1.70 11.29
C PRO A 60 -0.33 -2.80 10.29
N GLY A 61 0.87 -2.69 9.73
CA GLY A 61 1.38 -3.69 8.77
C GLY A 61 0.86 -3.56 7.35
N HIS A 62 0.01 -2.57 7.06
CA HIS A 62 -0.58 -2.35 5.74
C HIS A 62 -0.20 -0.98 5.17
N VAL A 63 -0.24 -0.88 3.85
CA VAL A 63 -0.11 0.38 3.12
C VAL A 63 -1.39 1.18 3.33
N THR A 64 -1.25 2.47 3.62
CA THR A 64 -2.38 3.37 3.80
C THR A 64 -3.07 3.60 2.46
N GLU A 65 -4.38 3.35 2.41
CA GLU A 65 -5.18 3.54 1.20
C GLU A 65 -5.89 4.89 1.25
N LYS A 66 -5.82 5.66 0.15
CA LYS A 66 -6.45 6.98 0.04
C LYS A 66 -7.33 7.05 -1.20
N PHE A 67 -8.59 7.43 -1.04
CA PHE A 67 -9.55 7.48 -2.15
C PHE A 67 -10.62 8.55 -1.95
N ALA A 68 -11.23 9.00 -3.05
CA ALA A 68 -12.36 9.93 -3.00
C ALA A 68 -13.69 9.17 -2.89
N VAL A 69 -14.63 9.75 -2.16
CA VAL A 69 -15.95 9.19 -1.88
C VAL A 69 -17.00 10.27 -2.03
N THR A 70 -18.01 10.05 -2.86
CA THR A 70 -19.12 11.00 -3.02
C THR A 70 -20.31 10.57 -2.17
N ILE A 71 -20.69 11.40 -1.20
CA ILE A 71 -21.84 11.17 -0.33
C ILE A 71 -23.10 11.77 -0.98
N PRO A 72 -24.14 10.97 -1.28
CA PRO A 72 -25.36 11.43 -1.94
C PRO A 72 -26.29 12.19 -0.98
N HIS A 73 -27.31 12.87 -1.54
CA HIS A 73 -28.28 13.69 -0.78
C HIS A 73 -29.01 12.98 0.35
N ARG A 74 -29.15 11.65 0.29
CA ARG A 74 -29.77 10.86 1.39
C ARG A 74 -28.82 10.58 2.56
N GLY A 75 -27.55 11.01 2.49
CA GLY A 75 -26.59 10.91 3.60
C GLY A 75 -26.11 9.49 3.90
N GLU A 76 -26.46 8.50 3.08
CA GLU A 76 -26.06 7.10 3.26
C GLU A 76 -25.23 6.63 2.06
N LEU A 77 -24.00 6.21 2.34
CA LEU A 77 -23.20 5.42 1.43
C LEU A 77 -23.04 4.02 2.02
N ARG A 78 -23.52 3.00 1.31
CA ARG A 78 -23.45 1.61 1.74
C ARG A 78 -22.55 0.82 0.80
N GLY A 79 -21.91 -0.23 1.32
CA GLY A 79 -21.19 -1.22 0.52
C GLY A 79 -19.80 -0.81 0.04
N VAL A 80 -19.17 0.21 0.63
CA VAL A 80 -17.76 0.50 0.37
C VAL A 80 -16.92 -0.62 0.97
N ARG A 81 -16.06 -1.22 0.14
CA ARG A 81 -15.07 -2.19 0.56
C ARG A 81 -13.68 -1.64 0.24
N VAL A 82 -12.80 -1.70 1.23
CA VAL A 82 -11.41 -1.25 1.12
C VAL A 82 -10.51 -2.45 1.40
N ASP A 83 -9.77 -2.89 0.38
CA ASP A 83 -8.80 -3.96 0.52
C ASP A 83 -7.41 -3.34 0.71
N LEU A 84 -6.87 -3.43 1.94
CA LEU A 84 -5.54 -2.91 2.23
C LEU A 84 -4.45 -3.90 1.81
N VAL A 85 -3.37 -3.39 1.23
CA VAL A 85 -2.20 -4.19 0.84
C VAL A 85 -1.24 -4.31 2.01
N PRO A 86 -0.78 -5.51 2.41
CA PRO A 86 0.27 -5.65 3.41
C PRO A 86 1.58 -4.97 2.97
N VAL A 87 2.27 -4.26 3.87
CA VAL A 87 3.55 -3.59 3.59
C VAL A 87 4.58 -4.56 3.02
N ARG A 88 4.64 -5.78 3.56
CA ARG A 88 5.57 -6.82 3.08
C ARG A 88 5.29 -7.23 1.65
N GLU A 89 4.01 -7.35 1.29
CA GLU A 89 3.61 -7.63 -0.08
C GLU A 89 4.01 -6.47 -0.98
N ARG A 90 3.80 -5.23 -0.55
CA ARG A 90 4.22 -4.05 -1.31
C ARG A 90 5.73 -4.01 -1.53
N VAL A 91 6.54 -4.33 -0.51
CA VAL A 91 8.00 -4.45 -0.63
C VAL A 91 8.38 -5.54 -1.64
N PHE A 92 7.73 -6.70 -1.59
CA PHE A 92 8.00 -7.78 -2.52
C PHE A 92 7.61 -7.43 -3.97
N GLN A 93 6.52 -6.69 -4.17
CA GLN A 93 6.14 -6.17 -5.50
C GLN A 93 7.17 -5.16 -6.02
N LEU A 94 7.74 -4.31 -5.18
CA LEU A 94 8.83 -3.40 -5.57
C LEU A 94 10.08 -4.19 -5.98
N TYR A 95 10.42 -5.24 -5.21
CA TYR A 95 11.55 -6.12 -5.47
C TYR A 95 11.52 -6.75 -6.87
N ARG A 96 10.32 -7.05 -7.40
CA ARG A 96 10.11 -7.57 -8.76
C ARG A 96 10.96 -6.87 -9.81
N ARG A 97 10.97 -5.53 -9.81
CA ARG A 97 11.69 -4.72 -10.82
C ARG A 97 13.17 -5.08 -10.92
N ALA A 98 13.79 -5.43 -9.79
CA ALA A 98 15.20 -5.78 -9.71
C ALA A 98 15.43 -7.29 -9.87
N ALA A 99 14.56 -8.12 -9.29
CA ALA A 99 14.75 -9.57 -9.20
C ALA A 99 14.21 -10.36 -10.40
N GLU A 100 13.11 -9.94 -11.03
CA GLU A 100 12.47 -10.66 -12.14
C GLU A 100 13.43 -10.95 -13.30
N PRO A 101 14.31 -10.03 -13.74
CA PRO A 101 15.27 -10.31 -14.82
C PRO A 101 16.39 -11.29 -14.44
N VAL A 102 16.52 -11.65 -13.17
CA VAL A 102 17.49 -12.64 -12.67
C VAL A 102 16.86 -14.04 -12.60
N LEU A 103 15.53 -14.12 -12.69
CA LEU A 103 14.83 -15.40 -12.73
C LEU A 103 15.11 -16.12 -14.05
N PRO A 104 15.06 -17.47 -14.06
CA PRO A 104 15.22 -18.25 -15.29
C PRO A 104 14.17 -17.87 -16.35
N GLU A 105 12.94 -17.62 -15.92
CA GLU A 105 11.83 -17.18 -16.74
C GLU A 105 10.96 -16.21 -15.95
N ALA A 106 10.51 -15.12 -16.58
CA ALA A 106 9.71 -14.09 -15.91
C ALA A 106 8.40 -14.63 -15.30
N LYS A 107 7.77 -15.62 -15.94
CA LYS A 107 6.54 -16.27 -15.45
C LYS A 107 6.69 -16.96 -14.10
N LEU A 108 7.92 -17.25 -13.66
CA LEU A 108 8.17 -17.83 -12.35
C LEU A 108 7.82 -16.84 -11.23
N TRP A 109 7.76 -15.55 -11.55
CA TRP A 109 7.14 -14.53 -10.69
C TRP A 109 5.63 -14.78 -10.59
N GLY A 110 5.19 -15.35 -9.47
CA GLY A 110 3.80 -15.76 -9.24
C GLY A 110 3.58 -17.28 -9.28
N ILE A 111 4.57 -18.06 -9.71
CA ILE A 111 4.57 -19.53 -9.59
C ILE A 111 5.44 -19.95 -8.40
N TRP A 112 6.64 -19.36 -8.28
CA TRP A 112 7.54 -19.64 -7.17
C TRP A 112 7.09 -18.92 -5.90
N SER A 113 7.32 -19.58 -4.77
CA SER A 113 7.19 -18.94 -3.47
C SER A 113 8.21 -17.82 -3.32
N PRO A 114 7.92 -16.80 -2.48
CA PRO A 114 8.87 -15.73 -2.17
C PRO A 114 10.25 -16.25 -1.71
N ARG A 115 10.26 -17.38 -0.97
CA ARG A 115 11.50 -18.01 -0.49
C ARG A 115 12.34 -18.56 -1.66
N GLN A 116 11.71 -19.31 -2.57
CA GLN A 116 12.39 -19.82 -3.76
C GLN A 116 12.97 -18.70 -4.63
N ILE A 117 12.24 -17.59 -4.78
CA ILE A 117 12.73 -16.41 -5.49
C ILE A 117 13.98 -15.84 -4.81
N VAL A 118 13.91 -15.56 -3.50
CA VAL A 118 15.06 -15.01 -2.74
C VAL A 118 16.26 -15.94 -2.81
N ASP A 119 16.07 -17.24 -2.57
CA ASP A 119 17.14 -18.24 -2.59
C ASP A 119 17.81 -18.32 -3.97
N HIS A 120 17.01 -18.39 -5.04
CA HIS A 120 17.54 -18.39 -6.40
C HIS A 120 18.33 -17.11 -6.69
N VAL A 121 17.77 -15.95 -6.35
CA VAL A 121 18.41 -14.66 -6.59
C VAL A 121 19.75 -14.61 -5.85
N ARG A 122 19.81 -15.02 -4.57
CA ARG A 122 21.06 -15.12 -3.78
C ARG A 122 22.12 -16.04 -4.39
N THR A 123 21.73 -17.14 -5.04
CA THR A 123 22.71 -18.10 -5.63
C THR A 123 23.43 -17.55 -6.86
N LYS A 124 22.91 -16.48 -7.48
CA LYS A 124 23.54 -15.85 -8.65
C LYS A 124 24.68 -14.93 -8.20
N LYS A 125 25.71 -14.76 -9.04
CA LYS A 125 26.73 -13.71 -8.83
C LYS A 125 26.07 -12.36 -9.07
N GLN A 126 25.62 -11.72 -7.99
CA GLN A 126 24.85 -10.49 -8.04
C GLN A 126 25.73 -9.25 -7.91
N SER A 127 25.17 -8.11 -8.29
CA SER A 127 25.72 -6.83 -7.88
C SER A 127 25.54 -6.61 -6.36
N PRO A 128 26.46 -5.91 -5.69
CA PRO A 128 26.32 -5.53 -4.29
C PRO A 128 24.96 -4.88 -3.94
N ALA A 129 24.41 -4.00 -4.79
CA ALA A 129 23.11 -3.40 -4.50
C ALA A 129 21.93 -4.38 -4.56
N LEU A 130 21.99 -5.40 -5.42
CA LEU A 130 20.95 -6.42 -5.47
C LEU A 130 21.04 -7.39 -4.30
N ALA A 131 22.26 -7.69 -3.83
CA ALA A 131 22.47 -8.45 -2.61
C ALA A 131 21.87 -7.73 -1.38
N ASP A 132 22.20 -6.45 -1.18
CA ASP A 132 21.63 -5.62 -0.09
C ASP A 132 20.10 -5.52 -0.16
N LEU A 133 19.54 -5.34 -1.36
CA LEU A 133 18.09 -5.33 -1.55
C LEU A 133 17.47 -6.69 -1.20
N THR A 134 18.12 -7.80 -1.56
CA THR A 134 17.64 -9.15 -1.27
C THR A 134 17.69 -9.45 0.24
N ASP A 135 18.74 -9.03 0.92
CA ASP A 135 18.85 -9.10 2.39
C ASP A 135 17.71 -8.33 3.07
N PHE A 136 17.48 -7.09 2.63
CA PHE A 136 16.41 -6.25 3.16
C PHE A 136 15.02 -6.87 2.94
N VAL A 137 14.76 -7.41 1.74
CA VAL A 137 13.48 -8.08 1.43
C VAL A 137 13.30 -9.32 2.30
N GLU A 138 14.35 -10.10 2.52
CA GLU A 138 14.28 -11.27 3.39
C GLU A 138 13.94 -10.88 4.83
N GLU A 139 14.63 -9.88 5.38
CA GLU A 139 14.37 -9.36 6.72
C GLU A 139 12.91 -8.89 6.85
N VAL A 140 12.41 -8.09 5.92
CA VAL A 140 11.06 -7.53 5.99
C VAL A 140 10.00 -8.62 5.79
N TYR A 141 10.17 -9.48 4.78
CA TYR A 141 9.12 -10.40 4.35
C TYR A 141 8.95 -11.58 5.31
N PHE A 142 10.05 -12.13 5.84
CA PHE A 142 10.04 -13.35 6.66
C PHE A 142 10.20 -13.10 8.17
N SER A 143 10.40 -11.86 8.60
CA SER A 143 10.41 -11.52 10.03
C SER A 143 9.06 -11.84 10.70
N PRO A 144 9.02 -12.12 12.01
CA PRO A 144 7.75 -12.16 12.75
C PRO A 144 7.20 -10.77 13.10
N ARG A 145 7.97 -9.68 12.91
CA ARG A 145 7.59 -8.31 13.33
C ARG A 145 6.68 -7.61 12.33
N ILE A 146 5.71 -6.84 12.79
CA ILE A 146 4.87 -5.99 11.91
C ILE A 146 5.77 -5.02 11.12
N ALA A 147 5.63 -5.01 9.80
CA ALA A 147 6.38 -4.13 8.92
C ALA A 147 5.69 -2.76 8.85
N ALA A 148 6.36 -1.71 9.30
CA ALA A 148 5.81 -0.35 9.23
C ALA A 148 5.86 0.20 7.79
N GLU A 149 4.84 0.97 7.39
CA GLU A 149 4.77 1.58 6.05
C GLU A 149 5.96 2.52 5.76
N THR A 150 6.56 3.09 6.80
CA THR A 150 7.73 3.98 6.72
C THR A 150 8.96 3.34 6.09
N ILE A 151 9.00 2.01 5.92
CA ILE A 151 10.11 1.33 5.23
C ILE A 151 10.01 1.40 3.70
N LEU A 152 8.84 1.73 3.13
CA LEU A 152 8.60 1.70 1.69
C LEU A 152 9.49 2.68 0.88
N PRO A 153 9.78 3.91 1.34
CA PRO A 153 10.75 4.78 0.67
C PRO A 153 12.13 4.13 0.58
N GLY A 154 12.63 3.59 1.70
CA GLY A 154 13.93 2.90 1.74
C GLY A 154 13.99 1.62 0.90
N ALA A 155 12.86 0.91 0.74
CA ALA A 155 12.73 -0.20 -0.20
C ALA A 155 12.85 0.28 -1.65
N SER A 156 12.17 1.38 -1.99
CA SER A 156 12.15 1.95 -3.34
C SER A 156 13.54 2.45 -3.76
N GLU A 157 14.25 3.14 -2.86
CA GLU A 157 15.62 3.59 -3.10
C GLU A 157 16.58 2.42 -3.38
N ARG A 158 16.47 1.34 -2.61
CA ARG A 158 17.28 0.12 -2.82
C ARG A 158 16.99 -0.53 -4.17
N VAL A 159 15.71 -0.59 -4.58
CA VAL A 159 15.30 -1.07 -5.91
C VAL A 159 15.93 -0.21 -7.00
N ASP A 160 15.81 1.10 -6.92
CA ASP A 160 16.35 1.99 -7.96
C ASP A 160 17.88 1.96 -8.01
N ARG A 161 18.57 1.73 -6.88
CA ARG A 161 20.01 1.47 -6.86
C ARG A 161 20.36 0.15 -7.54
N ALA A 162 19.68 -0.94 -7.19
CA ALA A 162 19.92 -2.26 -7.78
C ALA A 162 19.66 -2.29 -9.30
N VAL A 163 18.58 -1.66 -9.75
CA VAL A 163 18.25 -1.53 -11.18
C VAL A 163 19.32 -0.72 -11.91
N ARG A 164 19.75 0.43 -11.36
CA ARG A 164 20.80 1.26 -11.99
C ARG A 164 22.14 0.55 -12.08
N GLU A 165 22.55 -0.19 -11.03
CA GLU A 165 23.82 -0.89 -11.04
C GLU A 165 23.83 -2.02 -12.08
N ARG A 166 22.75 -2.81 -12.17
CA ARG A 166 22.60 -3.85 -13.19
C ARG A 166 22.71 -3.29 -14.60
N LEU A 167 22.10 -2.14 -14.89
CA LEU A 167 22.18 -1.49 -16.20
C LEU A 167 23.59 -1.00 -16.56
N ARG A 168 24.50 -0.88 -15.59
CA ARG A 168 25.89 -0.44 -15.80
C ARG A 168 26.88 -1.60 -15.90
N MET A 169 26.47 -2.83 -15.61
CA MET A 169 27.32 -4.01 -15.74
C MET A 169 27.32 -4.49 -17.20
N PRO A 170 28.50 -4.77 -17.80
CA PRO A 170 28.56 -5.42 -19.11
C PRO A 170 27.96 -6.84 -19.01
N GLN A 171 27.13 -7.19 -19.98
CA GLN A 171 26.48 -8.51 -20.11
C GLN A 171 27.48 -9.61 -20.44
#